data_AF-A0A520EIK4-F1
#
_entry.id   AF-A0A520EIK4-F1
#
_cell.length_a   1.000
_cell.length_b   1.000
_cell.length_c   1.000
_cell.angle_alpha   90.00
_cell.angle_beta   90.00
_cell.angle_gamma   90.00
#
_symmetry.space_group_name_H-M   'P 1'
#
loop_
_entity.id
_entity.type
_entity.pdbx_description
1 polymer ?
#
loop_
_entity_poly.entity_id
_entity_poly.type
_entity_poly.pdbx_seq_one_letter_code
_entity_poly.pdbx_strand_id
1 'polypeptide(L)'
;MKKVLGYILTPVFYLTFGLSLVIFQPIQWVCYKFFGYAAHKKSVDALNFFLTYSQITLLNSVSFKNNQQLPTDRPIIFVANHQSMYDIPSIIWFLRKHHPKFISKIELTKGIPSISFNLKYGGGANIDRKDSKQSIAEIIKLGKRMNEKNWSTVIFAEGTRAKDGKMKPFQIGGIATLLKIVPDALLVPIAIGNSWRVVRCGTYPLTALLPLKWTVLAPIEKGDKNAEEVVLEAENAIRQQIDQVNVS
;
A
#
# COMPACT_ATOMS: atom_id res chain seq x y z
N MET A 1 26.83 13.59 3.59
CA MET A 1 27.12 12.15 3.38
C MET A 1 25.96 11.40 2.71
N LYS A 2 24.77 11.25 3.33
CA LYS A 2 23.64 10.47 2.75
C LYS A 2 23.20 10.91 1.34
N LYS A 3 23.20 12.23 1.07
CA LYS A 3 22.86 12.80 -0.24
C LYS A 3 23.90 12.49 -1.32
N VAL A 4 25.20 12.61 -1.00
CA VAL A 4 26.31 12.31 -1.91
C VAL A 4 26.29 10.84 -2.31
N LEU A 5 26.14 9.95 -1.32
CA LEU A 5 26.01 8.52 -1.56
C LEU A 5 24.76 8.20 -2.42
N GLY A 6 23.67 8.94 -2.20
CA GLY A 6 22.47 8.87 -3.02
C GLY A 6 22.73 9.06 -4.51
N TYR A 7 23.57 10.02 -4.91
CA TYR A 7 23.91 10.22 -6.33
C TYR A 7 24.57 8.99 -6.98
N ILE A 8 25.38 8.25 -6.22
CA ILE A 8 26.09 7.07 -6.72
C ILE A 8 25.16 5.85 -6.75
N LEU A 9 24.34 5.67 -5.70
CA LEU A 9 23.51 4.47 -5.52
C LEU A 9 22.16 4.53 -6.24
N THR A 10 21.64 5.73 -6.53
CA THR A 10 20.33 5.89 -7.19
C THR A 10 20.26 5.24 -8.58
N PRO A 11 21.29 5.35 -9.46
CA PRO A 11 21.28 4.62 -10.73
C PRO A 11 21.15 3.11 -10.55
N VAL A 12 21.86 2.52 -9.58
CA VAL A 12 21.79 1.08 -9.29
C VAL A 12 20.41 0.70 -8.75
N PHE A 13 19.83 1.53 -7.89
CA PHE A 13 18.46 1.36 -7.42
C PHE A 13 17.45 1.38 -8.57
N TYR A 14 17.53 2.38 -9.46
CA TYR A 14 16.60 2.47 -10.57
C TYR A 14 16.78 1.37 -11.60
N LEU A 15 18.01 0.91 -11.82
CA LEU A 15 18.28 -0.25 -12.65
C LEU A 15 17.61 -1.51 -12.07
N THR A 16 17.83 -1.80 -10.79
CA THR A 16 17.25 -3.01 -10.16
C THR A 16 15.73 -2.94 -10.02
N PHE A 17 15.18 -1.80 -9.58
CA PHE A 17 13.74 -1.59 -9.47
C PHE A 17 13.05 -1.62 -10.85
N GLY A 18 13.60 -0.90 -11.83
CA GLY A 18 13.07 -0.83 -13.19
C GLY A 18 13.16 -2.17 -13.93
N LEU A 19 14.29 -2.86 -13.83
CA LEU A 19 14.48 -4.17 -14.43
C LEU A 19 13.50 -5.19 -13.86
N SER A 20 13.23 -5.14 -12.55
CA SER A 20 12.20 -5.99 -11.93
C SER A 20 10.82 -5.74 -12.56
N LEU A 21 10.43 -4.48 -12.78
CA LEU A 21 9.15 -4.17 -13.44
C LEU A 21 9.08 -4.70 -14.89
N VAL A 22 10.17 -4.60 -15.64
CA VAL A 22 10.23 -5.03 -17.04
C VAL A 22 10.25 -6.56 -17.14
N ILE A 23 11.04 -7.26 -16.33
CA ILE A 23 11.12 -8.72 -16.30
C ILE A 23 9.78 -9.33 -15.88
N PHE A 24 9.13 -8.77 -14.85
CA PHE A 24 7.87 -9.31 -14.37
C PHE A 24 6.67 -8.98 -15.25
N GLN A 25 6.78 -8.07 -16.21
CA GLN A 25 5.67 -7.75 -17.12
C GLN A 25 5.26 -8.97 -17.98
N PRO A 26 6.15 -9.62 -18.74
CA PRO A 26 5.81 -10.83 -19.48
C PRO A 26 5.48 -12.00 -18.54
N ILE A 27 6.15 -12.13 -17.38
CA ILE A 27 5.84 -13.18 -16.40
C ILE A 27 4.38 -13.05 -15.91
N GLN A 28 3.97 -11.86 -15.48
CA GLN A 28 2.59 -11.61 -15.04
C GLN A 28 1.59 -11.90 -16.15
N TRP A 29 1.90 -11.51 -17.39
CA TRP A 29 1.04 -11.77 -18.54
C TRP A 29 0.89 -13.27 -18.80
N VAL A 30 1.99 -14.03 -18.84
CA VAL A 30 1.97 -15.49 -19.01
C VAL A 30 1.20 -16.16 -17.88
N CYS A 31 1.50 -15.80 -16.63
CA CYS A 31 0.82 -16.32 -15.46
C CYS A 31 -0.69 -16.08 -15.53
N TYR A 32 -1.13 -14.87 -15.89
CA TYR A 32 -2.55 -14.55 -16.00
C TYR A 32 -3.23 -15.28 -17.17
N LYS A 33 -2.60 -15.26 -18.36
CA LYS A 33 -3.20 -15.77 -19.59
C LYS A 33 -3.32 -17.29 -19.62
N PHE A 34 -2.30 -18.01 -19.12
CA PHE A 34 -2.22 -19.47 -19.23
C PHE A 34 -2.50 -20.21 -17.92
N PHE A 35 -2.32 -19.56 -16.76
CA PHE A 35 -2.44 -20.20 -15.44
C PHE A 35 -3.45 -19.51 -14.50
N GLY A 36 -4.11 -18.45 -14.98
CA GLY A 36 -5.17 -17.75 -14.27
C GLY A 36 -4.72 -16.83 -13.13
N TYR A 37 -5.70 -16.33 -12.39
CA TYR A 37 -5.50 -15.28 -11.38
C TYR A 37 -4.58 -15.70 -10.23
N ALA A 38 -4.65 -16.96 -9.76
CA ALA A 38 -3.82 -17.41 -8.64
C ALA A 38 -2.31 -17.37 -8.98
N ALA A 39 -1.95 -17.78 -10.20
CA ALA A 39 -0.58 -17.69 -10.70
C ALA A 39 -0.17 -16.23 -10.90
N HIS A 40 -1.04 -15.40 -11.48
CA HIS A 40 -0.80 -13.96 -11.62
C HIS A 40 -0.52 -13.31 -10.25
N LYS A 41 -1.33 -13.60 -9.24
CA LYS A 41 -1.13 -13.10 -7.87
C LYS A 41 0.24 -13.51 -7.31
N LYS A 42 0.65 -14.77 -7.45
CA LYS A 42 1.98 -15.24 -7.00
C LYS A 42 3.12 -14.49 -7.71
N SER A 43 2.98 -14.23 -9.01
CA SER A 43 3.97 -13.43 -9.74
C SER A 43 4.03 -11.97 -9.28
N VAL A 44 2.89 -11.38 -8.88
CA VAL A 44 2.82 -10.04 -8.28
C VAL A 44 3.47 -10.02 -6.90
N ASP A 45 3.25 -11.05 -6.06
CA ASP A 45 3.94 -11.15 -4.77
C ASP A 45 5.45 -11.20 -4.96
N ALA A 46 5.93 -12.06 -5.88
CA ALA A 46 7.35 -12.19 -6.19
C ALA A 46 7.94 -10.88 -6.74
N LEU A 47 7.23 -10.16 -7.63
CA LEU A 47 7.66 -8.83 -8.05
C LEU A 47 7.85 -7.90 -6.84
N ASN A 48 6.87 -7.85 -5.94
CA ASN A 48 6.92 -6.94 -4.80
C ASN A 48 8.02 -7.30 -3.79
N PHE A 49 8.43 -8.57 -3.69
CA PHE A 49 9.67 -8.95 -3.00
C PHE A 49 10.88 -8.21 -3.59
N PHE A 50 11.08 -8.30 -4.91
CA PHE A 50 12.21 -7.63 -5.57
C PHE A 50 12.14 -6.10 -5.47
N LEU A 51 10.94 -5.51 -5.62
CA LEU A 51 10.75 -4.07 -5.47
C LEU A 51 10.98 -3.57 -4.03
N THR A 52 10.63 -4.37 -3.02
CA THR A 52 10.91 -4.06 -1.62
C THR A 52 12.41 -4.12 -1.35
N TYR A 53 13.09 -5.18 -1.80
CA TYR A 53 14.50 -5.38 -1.49
C TYR A 53 15.47 -4.66 -2.42
N SER A 54 15.02 -4.04 -3.51
CA SER A 54 15.85 -3.08 -4.25
C SER A 54 16.32 -1.92 -3.37
N GLN A 55 15.61 -1.62 -2.27
CA GLN A 55 16.03 -0.63 -1.27
C GLN A 55 17.41 -0.93 -0.67
N ILE A 56 17.85 -2.20 -0.64
CA ILE A 56 19.19 -2.58 -0.17
C ILE A 56 20.29 -1.96 -1.04
N THR A 57 20.05 -1.69 -2.33
CA THR A 57 21.06 -1.03 -3.18
C THR A 57 21.30 0.42 -2.79
N LEU A 58 20.36 1.05 -2.07
CA LEU A 58 20.54 2.36 -1.42
C LEU A 58 21.11 2.22 0.00
N LEU A 59 21.50 1.01 0.42
CA LEU A 59 21.86 0.66 1.79
C LEU A 59 20.75 1.02 2.80
N ASN A 60 19.49 1.02 2.34
CA ASN A 60 18.34 1.18 3.22
C ASN A 60 18.01 -0.17 3.85
N SER A 61 17.62 -0.17 5.12
CA SER A 61 17.06 -1.35 5.77
C SER A 61 15.54 -1.33 5.70
N VAL A 62 14.93 -2.51 5.59
CA VAL A 62 13.47 -2.69 5.55
C VAL A 62 13.08 -3.52 6.78
N SER A 63 12.32 -2.91 7.68
CA SER A 63 11.75 -3.58 8.85
C SER A 63 10.24 -3.60 8.75
N PHE A 64 9.64 -4.78 8.70
CA PHE A 64 8.19 -4.97 8.76
C PHE A 64 7.84 -5.73 10.04
N LYS A 65 7.24 -5.05 11.01
CA LYS A 65 6.85 -5.62 12.30
C LYS A 65 5.35 -5.90 12.31
N ASN A 66 4.98 -7.16 12.55
CA ASN A 66 3.60 -7.55 12.78
C ASN A 66 3.55 -8.53 13.95
N ASN A 67 3.15 -8.03 15.11
CA ASN A 67 2.97 -8.82 16.32
C ASN A 67 1.50 -9.23 16.53
N GLN A 68 0.65 -9.02 15.52
CA GLN A 68 -0.79 -9.30 15.59
C GLN A 68 -1.11 -10.66 14.98
N GLN A 69 -2.05 -11.37 15.58
CA GLN A 69 -2.65 -12.58 14.99
C GLN A 69 -3.81 -12.17 14.09
N LEU A 70 -3.49 -11.78 12.86
CA LEU A 70 -4.50 -11.35 11.89
C LEU A 70 -5.25 -12.56 11.30
N PRO A 71 -6.59 -12.53 11.23
CA PRO A 71 -7.40 -13.60 10.67
C PRO A 71 -7.16 -13.79 9.17
N THR A 72 -7.45 -14.99 8.67
CA THR A 72 -7.40 -15.34 7.23
C THR A 72 -8.72 -15.84 6.69
N ASP A 73 -9.76 -15.83 7.52
CA ASP A 73 -11.12 -16.33 7.29
C ASP A 73 -12.16 -15.20 7.21
N ARG A 74 -11.76 -13.94 7.39
CA ARG A 74 -12.59 -12.75 7.14
C ARG A 74 -11.81 -11.61 6.47
N PRO A 75 -12.50 -10.71 5.73
CA PRO A 75 -11.86 -9.58 5.07
C PRO A 75 -11.19 -8.61 6.06
N ILE A 76 -10.11 -7.96 5.61
CA ILE A 76 -9.42 -6.92 6.39
C ILE A 76 -9.35 -5.62 5.59
N ILE A 77 -9.63 -4.50 6.24
CA ILE A 77 -9.34 -3.15 5.74
C ILE A 77 -8.08 -2.66 6.46
N PHE A 78 -6.94 -2.75 5.77
CA PHE A 78 -5.71 -2.12 6.23
C PHE A 78 -5.79 -0.62 5.99
N VAL A 79 -5.59 0.17 7.04
CA VAL A 79 -5.55 1.64 6.95
C VAL A 79 -4.14 2.10 7.25
N ALA A 80 -3.56 2.93 6.39
CA ALA A 80 -2.17 3.37 6.54
C ALA A 80 -1.99 4.86 6.25
N ASN A 81 -1.00 5.47 6.89
CA ASN A 81 -0.42 6.72 6.40
C ASN A 81 0.38 6.46 5.10
N HIS A 82 0.61 7.50 4.30
CA HIS A 82 1.24 7.40 2.99
C HIS A 82 2.35 8.42 2.81
N GLN A 83 3.57 7.92 2.66
CA GLN A 83 4.79 8.72 2.66
C GLN A 83 5.49 8.71 1.30
N SER A 84 5.47 7.58 0.58
CA SER A 84 6.07 7.49 -0.75
C SER A 84 5.47 6.36 -1.60
N MET A 85 5.84 6.27 -2.88
CA MET A 85 5.42 5.14 -3.71
C MET A 85 6.03 3.80 -3.27
N TYR A 86 7.11 3.84 -2.49
CA TYR A 86 7.81 2.67 -1.98
C TYR A 86 7.13 2.04 -0.76
N ASP A 87 6.02 2.63 -0.29
CA ASP A 87 5.16 2.06 0.76
C ASP A 87 4.50 0.76 0.30
N ILE A 88 4.06 0.74 -0.96
CA ILE A 88 3.17 -0.29 -1.52
C ILE A 88 3.83 -1.67 -1.61
N PRO A 89 5.07 -1.81 -2.15
CA PRO A 89 5.65 -3.14 -2.31
C PRO A 89 5.82 -3.90 -1.01
N SER A 90 6.26 -3.22 0.06
CA SER A 90 6.43 -3.85 1.37
C SER A 90 5.11 -4.33 1.94
N ILE A 91 4.04 -3.54 1.82
CA ILE A 91 2.69 -3.96 2.25
C ILE A 91 2.24 -5.18 1.45
N ILE A 92 2.37 -5.17 0.13
CA ILE A 92 1.99 -6.32 -0.71
C ILE A 92 2.77 -7.57 -0.30
N TRP A 93 4.10 -7.48 -0.20
CA TRP A 93 4.95 -8.63 0.09
C TRP A 93 4.71 -9.21 1.48
N PHE A 94 4.76 -8.38 2.53
CA PHE A 94 4.68 -8.87 3.90
C PHE A 94 3.25 -9.27 4.31
N LEU A 95 2.22 -8.66 3.72
CA LEU A 95 0.82 -9.03 3.96
C LEU A 95 0.23 -9.91 2.86
N ARG A 96 1.04 -10.48 1.96
CA ARG A 96 0.59 -11.29 0.81
C ARG A 96 -0.38 -12.42 1.16
N LYS A 97 -0.33 -12.94 2.39
CA LYS A 97 -1.27 -13.98 2.87
C LYS A 97 -2.72 -13.47 2.94
N HIS A 98 -2.92 -12.17 3.16
CA HIS A 98 -4.23 -11.51 3.26
C HIS A 98 -4.74 -10.95 1.92
N HIS A 99 -4.03 -11.18 0.81
CA HIS A 99 -4.42 -10.71 -0.52
C HIS A 99 -4.72 -9.19 -0.61
N PRO A 100 -3.80 -8.30 -0.18
CA PRO A 100 -4.05 -6.87 -0.09
C PRO A 100 -4.32 -6.24 -1.46
N LYS A 101 -5.54 -5.72 -1.65
CA LYS A 101 -5.94 -4.91 -2.81
C LYS A 101 -5.79 -3.43 -2.52
N PHE A 102 -5.59 -2.62 -3.55
CA PHE A 102 -5.35 -1.19 -3.38
C PHE A 102 -6.42 -0.38 -4.11
N ILE A 103 -6.67 0.81 -3.58
CA ILE A 103 -7.38 1.88 -4.27
C ILE A 103 -6.34 2.75 -4.97
N SER A 104 -6.37 2.76 -6.30
CA SER A 104 -5.38 3.41 -7.17
C SER A 104 -6.01 4.46 -8.07
N LYS A 105 -5.20 5.42 -8.52
CA LYS A 105 -5.56 6.36 -9.58
C LYS A 105 -5.76 5.62 -10.90
N ILE A 106 -6.87 5.83 -11.59
CA ILE A 106 -7.19 5.16 -12.86
C ILE A 106 -6.14 5.43 -13.94
N GLU A 107 -5.46 6.56 -13.91
CA GLU A 107 -4.41 6.94 -14.86
C GLU A 107 -3.19 6.00 -14.77
N LEU A 108 -2.94 5.39 -13.61
CA LEU A 108 -1.82 4.45 -13.42
C LEU A 108 -2.08 3.09 -14.09
N THR A 109 -3.30 2.85 -14.56
CA THR A 109 -3.62 1.64 -15.33
C THR A 109 -2.96 1.65 -16.72
N LYS A 110 -2.23 2.70 -17.11
CA LYS A 110 -1.57 2.77 -18.43
C LYS A 110 -0.10 3.18 -18.28
N GLY A 111 0.77 2.58 -19.11
CA GLY A 111 2.14 3.03 -19.35
C GLY A 111 3.21 2.58 -18.35
N ILE A 112 2.87 1.93 -17.24
CA ILE A 112 3.86 1.49 -16.24
C ILE A 112 4.01 -0.05 -16.31
N PRO A 113 5.17 -0.57 -16.76
CA PRO A 113 5.41 -2.02 -16.80
C PRO A 113 5.13 -2.68 -15.45
N SER A 114 4.54 -3.87 -15.49
CA SER A 114 4.06 -4.67 -14.37
C SER A 114 2.95 -4.03 -13.52
N ILE A 115 3.05 -2.74 -13.19
CA ILE A 115 2.11 -2.04 -12.33
C ILE A 115 0.78 -1.85 -13.06
N SER A 116 0.78 -1.28 -14.26
CA SER A 116 -0.45 -1.05 -15.03
C SER A 116 -1.19 -2.35 -15.34
N PHE A 117 -0.44 -3.44 -15.60
CA PHE A 117 -1.03 -4.75 -15.80
C PHE A 117 -1.70 -5.27 -14.52
N ASN A 118 -1.00 -5.22 -13.38
CA ASN A 118 -1.58 -5.60 -12.10
C ASN A 118 -2.78 -4.71 -11.71
N LEU A 119 -2.76 -3.41 -12.01
CA LEU A 119 -3.91 -2.55 -11.69
C LEU A 119 -5.16 -2.93 -12.51
N LYS A 120 -5.01 -3.37 -13.76
CA LYS A 120 -6.13 -3.84 -14.59
C LYS A 120 -6.67 -5.20 -14.14
N TYR A 121 -5.79 -6.15 -13.85
CA TYR A 121 -6.16 -7.56 -13.68
C TYR A 121 -6.09 -8.07 -12.24
N GLY A 122 -5.46 -7.29 -11.35
CA GLY A 122 -5.20 -7.65 -9.96
C GLY A 122 -6.37 -7.41 -9.00
N GLY A 123 -7.47 -6.80 -9.46
CA GLY A 123 -8.72 -6.77 -8.70
C GLY A 123 -8.84 -5.67 -7.64
N GLY A 124 -8.03 -4.60 -7.71
CA GLY A 124 -8.20 -3.39 -6.91
C GLY A 124 -9.35 -2.50 -7.39
N ALA A 125 -9.46 -1.30 -6.81
CA ALA A 125 -10.35 -0.23 -7.26
C ALA A 125 -9.53 0.86 -7.98
N ASN A 126 -9.83 1.11 -9.26
CA ASN A 126 -9.16 2.15 -10.04
C ASN A 126 -10.07 3.38 -10.16
N ILE A 127 -9.80 4.39 -9.34
CA ILE A 127 -10.67 5.55 -9.16
C ILE A 127 -10.23 6.74 -10.00
N ASP A 128 -11.19 7.47 -10.55
CA ASP A 128 -11.02 8.83 -11.06
C ASP A 128 -11.32 9.81 -9.93
N ARG A 129 -10.28 10.52 -9.46
CA ARG A 129 -10.41 11.47 -8.36
C ARG A 129 -11.24 12.71 -8.71
N LYS A 130 -11.52 12.93 -10.00
CA LYS A 130 -12.39 14.02 -10.48
C LYS A 130 -13.85 13.58 -10.58
N ASP A 131 -14.14 12.27 -10.49
CA ASP A 131 -15.48 11.71 -10.54
C ASP A 131 -15.77 10.91 -9.26
N SER A 132 -16.48 11.55 -8.34
CA SER A 132 -16.86 10.94 -7.06
C SER A 132 -17.81 9.76 -7.22
N LYS A 133 -18.70 9.78 -8.23
CA LYS A 133 -19.65 8.68 -8.49
C LYS A 133 -18.90 7.45 -9.00
N GLN A 134 -17.98 7.62 -9.95
CA GLN A 134 -17.14 6.53 -10.44
C GLN A 134 -16.25 5.97 -9.31
N SER A 135 -15.66 6.84 -8.49
CA SER A 135 -14.84 6.44 -7.35
C SER A 135 -15.60 5.55 -6.36
N ILE A 136 -16.81 5.97 -5.96
CA ILE A 136 -17.67 5.20 -5.06
C ILE A 136 -18.07 3.86 -5.70
N ALA A 137 -18.43 3.86 -6.99
CA ALA A 137 -18.79 2.64 -7.69
C ALA A 137 -17.67 1.59 -7.71
N GLU A 138 -16.42 2.02 -7.93
CA GLU A 138 -15.26 1.12 -7.89
C GLU A 138 -14.94 0.59 -6.48
N ILE A 139 -15.12 1.41 -5.45
CA ILE A 139 -14.99 0.99 -4.05
C ILE A 139 -16.07 -0.03 -3.68
N ILE A 140 -17.32 0.17 -4.14
CA ILE A 140 -18.39 -0.82 -3.94
C ILE A 140 -18.05 -2.15 -4.64
N LYS A 141 -17.56 -2.10 -5.90
CA LYS A 141 -17.10 -3.32 -6.61
C LYS A 141 -15.95 -4.00 -5.89
N LEU A 142 -15.04 -3.26 -5.27
CA LEU A 142 -13.99 -3.82 -4.43
C LEU A 142 -14.58 -4.49 -3.19
N GLY A 143 -15.48 -3.84 -2.46
CA GLY A 143 -16.16 -4.43 -1.29
C GLY A 143 -16.89 -5.73 -1.61
N LYS A 144 -17.60 -5.80 -2.75
CA LYS A 144 -18.23 -7.06 -3.21
C LYS A 144 -17.22 -8.19 -3.40
N ARG A 145 -16.10 -7.90 -4.07
CA ARG A 145 -15.00 -8.86 -4.26
C ARG A 145 -14.34 -9.28 -2.93
N MET A 146 -14.28 -8.38 -1.95
CA MET A 146 -13.80 -8.70 -0.61
C MET A 146 -14.69 -9.75 0.06
N ASN A 147 -16.02 -9.59 0.03
CA ASN A 147 -16.96 -10.60 0.53
C ASN A 147 -16.85 -11.92 -0.22
N GLU A 148 -16.88 -11.87 -1.56
CA GLU A 148 -16.91 -13.07 -2.41
C GLU A 148 -15.63 -13.91 -2.31
N LYS A 149 -14.47 -13.26 -2.15
CA LYS A 149 -13.16 -13.91 -2.27
C LYS A 149 -12.32 -13.86 -1.01
N ASN A 150 -12.90 -13.35 0.08
CA ASN A 150 -12.21 -13.08 1.33
C ASN A 150 -10.90 -12.29 1.14
N TRP A 151 -10.95 -11.26 0.30
CA TRP A 151 -9.80 -10.39 0.04
C TRP A 151 -9.73 -9.27 1.07
N SER A 152 -8.51 -8.83 1.34
CA SER A 152 -8.28 -7.60 2.09
C SER A 152 -8.05 -6.42 1.16
N THR A 153 -8.20 -5.21 1.69
CA THR A 153 -7.84 -3.98 0.98
C THR A 153 -6.94 -3.11 1.83
N VAL A 154 -6.19 -2.23 1.18
CA VAL A 154 -5.30 -1.25 1.77
C VAL A 154 -5.75 0.13 1.32
N ILE A 155 -6.01 1.00 2.29
CA ILE A 155 -6.37 2.39 2.07
C ILE A 155 -5.31 3.29 2.70
N PHE A 156 -4.72 4.12 1.85
CA PHE A 156 -3.93 5.27 2.27
C PHE A 156 -4.87 6.44 2.59
N ALA A 157 -5.31 6.52 3.85
CA ALA A 157 -6.44 7.34 4.23
C ALA A 157 -6.18 8.86 4.13
N GLU A 158 -4.93 9.30 4.06
CA GLU A 158 -4.57 10.70 3.79
C GLU A 158 -4.97 11.19 2.38
N GLY A 159 -5.31 10.27 1.46
CA GLY A 159 -5.68 10.54 0.06
C GLY A 159 -4.52 11.02 -0.83
N THR A 160 -3.45 11.54 -0.25
CA THR A 160 -2.22 11.99 -0.90
C THR A 160 -1.00 11.68 -0.04
N ARG A 161 0.19 11.68 -0.65
CA ARG A 161 1.44 11.42 0.08
C ARG A 161 1.84 12.62 0.95
N ALA A 162 2.23 12.36 2.19
CA ALA A 162 2.92 13.28 3.09
C ALA A 162 4.40 13.42 2.70
N LYS A 163 4.71 14.39 1.84
CA LYS A 163 6.08 14.59 1.31
C LYS A 163 7.08 15.07 2.35
N ASP A 164 6.61 15.71 3.41
CA ASP A 164 7.38 16.20 4.56
C ASP A 164 7.39 15.22 5.74
N GLY A 165 6.73 14.07 5.59
CA GLY A 165 6.57 13.08 6.64
C GLY A 165 5.51 13.40 7.68
N LYS A 166 4.83 14.55 7.60
CA LYS A 166 3.74 14.92 8.51
C LYS A 166 2.43 14.29 8.05
N MET A 167 1.84 13.47 8.91
CA MET A 167 0.61 12.76 8.59
C MET A 167 -0.58 13.72 8.54
N LYS A 168 -1.31 13.68 7.43
CA LYS A 168 -2.54 14.42 7.20
C LYS A 168 -3.75 13.76 7.88
N PRO A 169 -4.85 14.50 8.11
CA PRO A 169 -6.10 13.91 8.58
C PRO A 169 -6.61 12.82 7.64
N PHE A 170 -7.21 11.78 8.20
CA PHE A 170 -7.73 10.67 7.41
C PHE A 170 -9.09 10.99 6.78
N GLN A 171 -9.25 10.55 5.54
CA GLN A 171 -10.50 10.64 4.80
C GLN A 171 -11.37 9.42 5.09
N ILE A 172 -12.58 9.67 5.59
CA ILE A 172 -13.47 8.63 6.12
C ILE A 172 -14.27 7.92 5.02
N GLY A 173 -14.70 8.64 3.98
CA GLY A 173 -15.71 8.17 3.03
C GLY A 173 -15.43 6.83 2.34
N GLY A 174 -14.18 6.59 1.92
CA GLY A 174 -13.81 5.30 1.29
C GLY A 174 -13.86 4.13 2.27
N ILE A 175 -13.43 4.35 3.52
CA ILE A 175 -13.46 3.34 4.59
C ILE A 175 -14.91 3.08 5.02
N ALA A 176 -15.70 4.15 5.22
CA ALA A 176 -17.12 4.04 5.56
C ALA A 176 -17.92 3.27 4.49
N THR A 177 -17.63 3.53 3.21
CA THR A 177 -18.26 2.78 2.10
C THR A 177 -17.94 1.29 2.20
N LEU A 178 -16.69 0.92 2.46
CA LEU A 178 -16.31 -0.49 2.60
C LEU A 178 -16.92 -1.13 3.85
N LEU A 179 -16.89 -0.47 5.01
CA LEU A 179 -17.50 -0.98 6.25
C LEU A 179 -19.02 -1.13 6.14
N LYS A 180 -19.67 -0.47 5.17
CA LYS A 180 -21.09 -0.68 4.85
C LYS A 180 -21.31 -1.91 3.98
N ILE A 181 -20.42 -2.17 3.02
CA ILE A 181 -20.52 -3.32 2.10
C ILE A 181 -19.98 -4.61 2.73
N VAL A 182 -19.00 -4.48 3.62
CA VAL A 182 -18.26 -5.56 4.29
C VAL A 182 -18.31 -5.27 5.80
N PRO A 183 -19.47 -5.43 6.45
CA PRO A 183 -19.65 -5.10 7.87
C PRO A 183 -18.74 -5.93 8.79
N ASP A 184 -18.44 -7.16 8.39
CA ASP A 184 -17.54 -8.06 9.12
C ASP A 184 -16.06 -7.80 8.82
N ALA A 185 -15.69 -6.72 8.13
CA ALA A 185 -14.28 -6.41 7.90
C ALA A 185 -13.57 -6.01 9.20
N LEU A 186 -12.42 -6.60 9.46
CA LEU A 186 -11.51 -6.14 10.51
C LEU A 186 -10.76 -4.90 10.04
N LEU A 187 -10.70 -3.83 10.82
CA LEU A 187 -9.87 -2.68 10.48
C LEU A 187 -8.50 -2.80 11.14
N VAL A 188 -7.42 -2.67 10.37
CA VAL A 188 -6.05 -2.88 10.88
C VAL A 188 -5.16 -1.69 10.50
N PRO A 189 -4.74 -0.86 11.46
CA PRO A 189 -3.86 0.27 11.18
C PRO A 189 -2.42 -0.19 10.89
N ILE A 190 -1.75 0.46 9.93
CA ILE A 190 -0.33 0.26 9.60
C ILE A 190 0.37 1.61 9.66
N ALA A 191 1.35 1.73 10.55
CA ALA A 191 2.20 2.90 10.65
C ALA A 191 3.46 2.73 9.77
N ILE A 192 3.67 3.68 8.86
CA ILE A 192 4.81 3.76 7.96
C ILE A 192 5.75 4.88 8.42
N GLY A 193 7.01 4.54 8.61
CA GLY A 193 8.06 5.46 9.04
C GLY A 193 9.21 5.55 8.04
N ASN A 194 9.78 6.76 7.93
CA ASN A 194 10.95 7.11 7.12
C ASN A 194 10.84 6.98 5.59
N SER A 195 9.77 6.43 5.04
CA SER A 195 9.64 6.21 3.60
C SER A 195 9.66 7.50 2.78
N TRP A 196 9.10 8.59 3.31
CA TRP A 196 9.14 9.92 2.68
C TRP A 196 10.57 10.43 2.47
N ARG A 197 11.51 10.01 3.33
CA ARG A 197 12.90 10.44 3.28
C ARG A 197 13.61 9.91 2.05
N VAL A 198 13.18 8.78 1.49
CA VAL A 198 13.74 8.18 0.27
C VAL A 198 13.69 9.20 -0.88
N VAL A 199 12.56 9.92 -0.99
CA VAL A 199 12.30 10.90 -2.06
C VAL A 199 12.36 12.35 -1.60
N ARG A 200 13.01 12.62 -0.44
CA ARG A 200 13.09 13.98 0.13
C ARG A 200 13.76 14.98 -0.82
N CYS A 201 14.67 14.52 -1.67
CA CYS A 201 15.35 15.34 -2.68
C CYS A 201 14.67 15.27 -4.06
N GLY A 202 13.42 14.83 -4.14
CA GLY A 202 12.74 14.55 -5.40
C GLY A 202 13.02 13.12 -5.87
N THR A 203 12.98 12.91 -7.20
CA THR A 203 13.28 11.60 -7.81
C THR A 203 14.78 11.37 -7.98
N TYR A 204 15.63 12.41 -7.87
CA TYR A 204 17.07 12.21 -7.95
C TYR A 204 17.83 13.31 -7.18
N PRO A 205 18.81 12.94 -6.32
CA PRO A 205 19.12 11.58 -5.89
C PRO A 205 18.09 11.06 -4.87
N LEU A 206 17.95 9.74 -4.78
CA LEU A 206 17.27 9.11 -3.65
C LEU A 206 18.18 9.11 -2.41
N THR A 207 17.57 9.19 -1.23
CA THR A 207 18.33 9.17 0.03
C THR A 207 18.70 7.73 0.42
N ALA A 208 20.00 7.52 0.67
CA ALA A 208 20.57 6.26 1.15
C ALA A 208 20.65 6.17 2.69
N LEU A 209 20.91 4.97 3.23
CA LEU A 209 21.13 4.68 4.65
C LEU A 209 19.92 5.05 5.53
N LEU A 210 18.73 4.68 5.09
CA LEU A 210 17.46 4.91 5.79
C LEU A 210 16.93 3.61 6.43
N PRO A 211 16.48 3.67 7.69
CA PRO A 211 15.74 2.57 8.31
C PRO A 211 14.25 2.71 7.99
N LEU A 212 13.81 2.06 6.91
CA LEU A 212 12.41 2.04 6.50
C LEU A 212 11.62 1.10 7.43
N LYS A 213 10.48 1.56 7.94
CA LYS A 213 9.70 0.85 8.96
C LYS A 213 8.23 0.77 8.56
N TRP A 214 7.66 -0.41 8.72
CA TRP A 214 6.23 -0.67 8.71
C TRP A 214 5.89 -1.40 10.00
N THR A 215 4.87 -0.93 10.71
CA THR A 215 4.40 -1.54 11.96
C THR A 215 2.89 -1.76 11.87
N VAL A 216 2.47 -3.01 11.95
CA VAL A 216 1.05 -3.39 12.04
C VAL A 216 0.61 -3.19 13.49
N LEU A 217 -0.39 -2.33 13.68
CA LEU A 217 -0.94 -1.98 14.98
C LEU A 217 -2.10 -2.89 15.38
N ALA A 218 -2.58 -2.72 16.61
CA ALA A 218 -3.69 -3.50 17.14
C ALA A 218 -4.91 -3.39 16.20
N PRO A 219 -5.55 -4.52 15.87
CA PRO A 219 -6.77 -4.51 15.07
C PRO A 219 -7.92 -3.84 15.82
N ILE A 220 -8.80 -3.18 15.08
CA ILE A 220 -9.97 -2.48 15.59
C ILE A 220 -11.21 -3.17 15.02
N GLU A 221 -12.01 -3.77 15.92
CA GLU A 221 -13.33 -4.25 15.57
C GLU A 221 -14.29 -3.07 15.47
N LYS A 222 -15.16 -3.09 14.45
CA LYS A 222 -16.19 -2.07 14.30
C LYS A 222 -17.19 -2.12 15.47
N GLY A 223 -17.74 -3.30 15.77
CA GLY A 223 -18.80 -3.44 16.78
C GLY A 223 -19.93 -2.43 16.55
N ASP A 224 -20.30 -1.71 17.61
CA ASP A 224 -21.32 -0.65 17.57
C ASP A 224 -20.78 0.72 17.15
N LYS A 225 -19.46 0.85 16.92
CA LYS A 225 -18.84 2.12 16.52
C LYS A 225 -19.25 2.50 15.09
N ASN A 226 -19.43 3.80 14.87
CA ASN A 226 -19.58 4.33 13.53
C ASN A 226 -18.22 4.37 12.79
N ALA A 227 -18.24 4.70 11.50
CA ALA A 227 -17.03 4.67 10.68
C ALA A 227 -16.03 5.76 11.12
N GLU A 228 -16.53 6.91 11.54
CA GLU A 228 -15.74 8.05 12.01
C GLU A 228 -14.92 7.69 13.25
N GLU A 229 -15.54 7.03 14.23
CA GLU A 229 -14.88 6.57 15.46
C GLU A 229 -13.76 5.56 15.19
N VAL A 230 -14.03 4.55 14.36
CA VAL A 230 -13.03 3.52 14.00
C VAL A 230 -11.86 4.13 13.22
N VAL A 231 -12.14 5.06 12.30
CA VAL A 231 -11.10 5.74 11.52
C VAL A 231 -10.27 6.67 12.41
N LEU A 232 -10.90 7.39 13.33
CA LEU A 232 -10.21 8.27 14.28
C LEU A 232 -9.30 7.47 15.23
N GLU A 233 -9.78 6.32 15.73
CA GLU A 233 -8.96 5.42 16.54
C GLU A 233 -7.73 4.91 15.77
N ALA A 234 -7.93 4.50 14.50
CA ALA A 234 -6.84 4.09 13.62
C ALA A 234 -5.85 5.24 13.34
N GLU A 235 -6.37 6.44 13.09
CA GLU A 235 -5.56 7.64 12.88
C GLU A 235 -4.69 7.94 14.10
N ASN A 236 -5.30 7.97 15.29
CA ASN A 236 -4.61 8.24 16.56
C ASN A 236 -3.54 7.19 16.88
N ALA A 237 -3.85 5.90 16.66
CA ALA A 237 -2.89 4.82 16.84
C ALA A 237 -1.66 4.99 15.93
N ILE A 238 -1.88 5.38 14.66
CA ILE A 238 -0.78 5.63 13.72
C ILE A 238 0.01 6.88 14.13
N ARG A 239 -0.66 7.99 14.50
CA ARG A 239 0.01 9.22 14.98
C ARG A 239 0.90 8.93 16.19
N GLN A 240 0.40 8.14 17.14
CA GLN A 240 1.17 7.73 18.31
C GLN A 240 2.39 6.91 17.91
N GLN A 241 2.24 5.94 16.99
CA GLN A 241 3.35 5.09 16.57
C GLN A 241 4.46 5.85 15.82
N ILE A 242 4.14 6.97 15.16
CA ILE A 242 5.11 7.78 14.40
C ILE A 242 5.52 9.07 15.12
N ASP A 243 5.19 9.19 16.42
CA ASP A 243 5.51 10.33 17.29
C ASP A 243 4.94 11.68 16.79
N GLN A 244 3.71 11.70 16.30
CA GLN A 244 3.03 12.88 15.72
C GLN A 244 1.67 13.21 16.37
N VAL A 245 1.53 12.92 17.66
CA VAL A 245 0.28 13.15 18.43
C VAL A 245 -0.07 14.65 18.57
N ASN A 246 0.94 15.55 18.52
CA ASN A 246 0.78 16.99 18.78
C ASN A 246 0.96 17.88 17.55
N VAL A 247 0.85 17.33 16.34
CA VAL A 247 1.00 18.11 15.10
C VAL A 247 -0.41 18.49 14.60
N SER A 248 -0.96 19.54 15.22
CA SER A 248 -2.18 20.23 14.75
C SER A 248 -1.90 21.05 13.50
#